data_AF-A0A7W8FMH4-F1
#
_entry.id   AF-A0A7W8FMH4-F1
#
_cell.length_a   1.000
_cell.length_b   1.000
_cell.length_c   1.000
_cell.angle_alpha   90.00
_cell.angle_beta   90.00
_cell.angle_gamma   90.00
#
_symmetry.space_group_name_H-M   'P 1'
#
loop_
_entity.id
_entity.type
_entity.pdbx_description
1 polymer ?
#
loop_
_entity_poly.entity_id
_entity_poly.type
_entity_poly.pdbx_seq_one_letter_code
_entity_poly.pdbx_strand_id
1 'polypeptide(L)'
;MSTWRRVDARRFHRTWQAGRADGAASDLVCLCVVVGDDDVKHVLEGDSGVLAGLAPGGVVAIHSTVHPDTCREIAKGVADKGISVIDAPVNGGAQAASDSALLVMVGGDADVVARARPVFETYSDAIVHLGPVGSGQVARASSSPRRTPL
;
A
#
# COMPACT_ATOMS: atom_id res chain seq x y z
N MET A 1 17.13 2.04 -17.46
CA MET A 1 16.61 0.69 -17.14
C MET A 1 17.07 0.33 -15.73
N SER A 2 16.39 0.82 -14.69
CA SER A 2 16.73 0.47 -13.31
C SER A 2 16.15 -0.90 -12.97
N THR A 3 17.02 -1.90 -12.97
CA THR A 3 16.73 -3.23 -12.47
C THR A 3 16.60 -3.16 -10.95
N TRP A 4 15.36 -3.25 -10.46
CA TRP A 4 15.07 -3.48 -9.05
C TRP A 4 15.75 -4.79 -8.63
N ARG A 5 16.90 -4.71 -7.95
CA ARG A 5 17.47 -5.88 -7.28
C ARG A 5 16.47 -6.31 -6.23
N ARG A 6 16.13 -7.61 -6.23
CA ARG A 6 15.31 -8.32 -5.24
C ARG A 6 15.42 -7.61 -3.89
N VAL A 7 14.38 -6.85 -3.52
CA VAL A 7 14.32 -6.17 -2.22
C VAL A 7 14.43 -7.29 -1.19
N ASP A 8 15.41 -7.21 -0.32
CA ASP A 8 15.54 -8.17 0.76
C ASP A 8 14.26 -8.08 1.60
N ALA A 9 13.43 -9.12 1.52
CA ALA A 9 12.20 -9.24 2.31
C ALA A 9 12.49 -9.19 3.82
N ARG A 10 13.76 -9.19 4.25
CA ARG A 10 14.17 -8.95 5.65
C ARG A 10 14.08 -7.49 6.09
N ARG A 11 13.80 -6.53 5.20
CA ARG A 11 13.62 -5.10 5.55
C ARG A 11 12.15 -4.68 5.74
N PHE A 12 11.30 -5.60 6.22
CA PHE A 12 10.01 -5.21 6.82
C PHE A 12 10.28 -4.45 8.12
N HIS A 13 10.27 -3.13 8.07
CA HIS A 13 10.20 -2.31 9.27
C HIS A 13 8.77 -2.35 9.82
N ARG A 14 8.53 -3.20 10.82
CA ARG A 14 7.32 -3.13 11.66
C ARG A 14 7.49 -1.98 12.65
N THR A 15 7.26 -0.75 12.18
CA THR A 15 7.29 0.44 13.03
C THR A 15 5.90 1.04 13.11
N TRP A 16 5.36 1.14 14.32
CA TRP A 16 4.10 1.84 14.63
C TRP A 16 4.23 3.38 14.51
N GLN A 17 5.39 3.85 14.04
CA GLN A 17 5.80 5.26 13.90
C GLN A 17 6.63 5.44 12.62
N ALA A 18 6.11 5.01 11.48
CA ALA A 18 6.76 5.29 10.20
C ALA A 18 6.75 6.81 9.93
N GLY A 19 7.84 7.34 9.39
CA GLY A 19 7.95 8.76 9.07
C GLY A 19 8.95 9.03 7.95
N ARG A 20 9.39 10.29 7.86
CA ARG A 20 10.27 10.78 6.79
C ARG A 20 11.53 9.92 6.59
N ALA A 21 12.15 9.43 7.66
CA ALA A 21 13.35 8.60 7.56
C ALA A 21 13.08 7.26 6.86
N ASP A 22 11.93 6.63 7.12
CA ASP A 22 11.52 5.38 6.48
C ASP A 22 11.25 5.59 4.99
N GLY A 23 10.58 6.69 4.65
CA GLY A 23 10.37 7.10 3.25
C GLY A 23 11.67 7.34 2.51
N ALA A 24 12.64 8.00 3.15
CA ALA A 24 13.96 8.26 2.54
C ALA A 24 14.82 6.99 2.36
N ALA A 25 14.55 5.95 3.14
CA ALA A 25 15.28 4.67 3.08
C ALA A 25 14.61 3.63 2.15
N SER A 26 13.48 3.97 1.52
CA SER A 26 12.61 3.00 0.83
C SER A 26 12.15 3.51 -0.52
N ASP A 27 12.14 2.61 -1.50
CA ASP A 27 11.55 2.88 -2.81
C ASP A 27 10.07 2.49 -2.91
N LEU A 28 9.64 1.55 -2.05
CA LEU A 28 8.26 1.12 -1.88
C LEU A 28 7.96 1.04 -0.38
N VAL A 29 6.91 1.74 0.07
CA VAL A 29 6.41 1.64 1.44
C VAL A 29 5.05 0.95 1.43
N CYS A 30 4.94 -0.20 2.09
CA CYS A 30 3.68 -0.91 2.29
C CYS A 30 3.06 -0.46 3.62
N LEU A 31 2.01 0.35 3.57
CA LEU A 31 1.36 0.92 4.74
C LEU A 31 0.23 0.03 5.23
N CYS A 32 0.34 -0.45 6.46
CA CYS A 32 -0.68 -1.25 7.15
C CYS A 32 -0.96 -0.67 8.54
N VAL A 33 -1.89 0.28 8.61
CA VAL A 33 -2.47 0.86 9.82
C VAL A 33 -3.87 0.31 10.11
N VAL A 34 -4.24 0.22 11.38
CA VAL A 34 -5.39 -0.57 11.88
C VAL A 34 -6.70 0.24 11.97
N VAL A 35 -6.64 1.58 11.99
CA VAL A 35 -7.73 2.36 12.59
C VAL A 35 -8.60 3.13 11.58
N GLY A 36 -8.03 3.79 10.56
CA GLY A 36 -8.83 4.38 9.48
C GLY A 36 -8.08 5.36 8.57
N ASP A 37 -8.86 6.13 7.79
CA ASP A 37 -8.39 7.10 6.80
C ASP A 37 -7.49 8.20 7.40
N ASP A 38 -7.87 8.75 8.57
CA ASP A 38 -7.13 9.82 9.23
C ASP A 38 -5.73 9.36 9.68
N ASP A 39 -5.59 8.11 10.11
CA ASP A 39 -4.29 7.54 10.50
C ASP A 39 -3.38 7.35 9.28
N VAL A 40 -3.96 6.94 8.14
CA VAL A 40 -3.20 6.86 6.87
C VAL A 40 -2.67 8.23 6.49
N LYS A 41 -3.52 9.26 6.53
CA LYS A 41 -3.10 10.64 6.23
C LYS A 41 -2.05 11.13 7.23
N HIS A 42 -2.24 10.87 8.52
CA HIS A 42 -1.29 11.28 9.57
C HIS A 42 0.11 10.67 9.39
N VAL A 43 0.21 9.39 9.02
CA VAL A 43 1.51 8.72 8.81
C VAL A 43 2.16 9.16 7.49
N LEU A 44 1.37 9.38 6.45
CA LEU A 44 1.89 9.68 5.13
C LEU A 44 2.24 11.15 4.95
N GLU A 45 1.38 12.06 5.40
CA GLU A 45 1.41 13.49 5.10
C GLU A 45 2.17 14.31 6.15
N GLY A 46 2.38 15.60 5.87
CA GLY A 46 3.15 16.52 6.73
C GLY A 46 4.67 16.41 6.55
N ASP A 47 5.40 17.36 7.13
CA ASP A 47 6.85 17.50 6.95
C ASP A 47 7.67 16.34 7.55
N SER A 48 7.08 15.66 8.54
CA SER A 48 7.64 14.46 9.17
C SER A 48 7.06 13.15 8.62
N GLY A 49 6.08 13.23 7.72
CA GLY A 49 5.41 12.06 7.14
C GLY A 49 6.30 11.29 6.17
N VAL A 50 5.89 10.06 5.88
CA VAL A 50 6.60 9.17 4.94
C VAL A 50 6.78 9.82 3.57
N LEU A 51 5.77 10.55 3.07
CA LEU A 51 5.79 11.21 1.76
C LEU A 51 6.81 12.35 1.67
N ALA A 52 7.20 12.96 2.80
CA ALA A 52 8.24 13.99 2.83
C ALA A 52 9.67 13.42 2.68
N GLY A 53 9.81 12.09 2.82
CA GLY A 53 11.08 11.38 2.69
C GLY A 53 11.25 10.67 1.36
N LEU A 54 10.14 10.24 0.74
CA LEU A 54 10.15 9.49 -0.51
C LEU A 54 10.78 10.29 -1.65
N ALA A 55 11.72 9.64 -2.36
CA ALA A 55 12.31 10.18 -3.57
C ALA A 55 11.34 10.07 -4.77
N PRO A 56 11.50 10.90 -5.81
CA PRO A 56 10.78 10.71 -7.07
C PRO A 56 10.98 9.30 -7.63
N GLY A 57 9.89 8.69 -8.13
CA GLY A 57 9.83 7.28 -8.52
C GLY A 57 9.44 6.32 -7.39
N GLY A 58 9.41 6.82 -6.14
CA GLY A 58 8.95 6.08 -4.98
C GLY A 58 7.47 5.70 -5.05
N VAL A 59 7.09 4.63 -4.35
CA VAL A 59 5.74 4.07 -4.35
C VAL A 59 5.21 3.92 -2.93
N VAL A 60 3.95 4.26 -2.71
CA VAL A 60 3.22 3.90 -1.48
C VAL A 60 2.12 2.92 -1.83
N ALA A 61 2.13 1.75 -1.18
CA ALA A 61 1.07 0.75 -1.25
C ALA A 61 0.23 0.77 0.02
N ILE A 62 -1.04 1.16 -0.08
CA ILE A 62 -1.96 1.22 1.06
C ILE A 62 -2.66 -0.14 1.21
N HIS A 63 -2.25 -0.93 2.21
CA HIS A 63 -2.90 -2.20 2.55
C HIS A 63 -4.04 -2.05 3.54
N SER A 64 -4.04 -0.96 4.32
CA SER A 64 -5.15 -0.60 5.19
C SER A 64 -6.45 -0.52 4.40
N THR A 65 -7.53 -1.00 5.00
CA THR A 65 -8.87 -0.78 4.45
C THR A 65 -9.28 0.65 4.76
N VAL A 66 -9.37 1.50 3.73
CA VAL A 66 -9.74 2.92 3.81
C VAL A 66 -10.73 3.26 2.71
N HIS A 67 -11.30 4.45 2.73
CA HIS A 67 -12.17 4.89 1.66
C HIS A 67 -11.39 4.97 0.32
N PRO A 68 -11.97 4.53 -0.81
CA PRO A 68 -11.32 4.65 -2.13
C PRO A 68 -10.90 6.09 -2.47
N ASP A 69 -11.69 7.08 -2.04
CA ASP A 69 -11.37 8.49 -2.29
C ASP A 69 -10.17 8.97 -1.50
N THR A 70 -9.90 8.43 -0.30
CA THR A 70 -8.69 8.75 0.45
C THR A 70 -7.44 8.36 -0.34
N CYS A 71 -7.43 7.17 -0.95
CA CYS A 71 -6.32 6.75 -1.82
C CYS A 71 -6.15 7.69 -3.03
N ARG A 72 -7.26 8.13 -3.63
CA ARG A 72 -7.26 9.05 -4.79
C ARG A 72 -6.77 10.45 -4.42
N GLU A 73 -7.18 10.96 -3.26
CA GLU A 73 -6.76 12.26 -2.72
C GLU A 73 -5.25 12.27 -2.46
N ILE A 74 -4.74 11.25 -1.77
CA ILE A 74 -3.30 11.12 -1.48
C ILE A 74 -2.52 11.02 -2.79
N ALA A 75 -2.97 10.17 -3.74
CA ALA A 75 -2.33 10.04 -5.04
C ALA A 75 -2.23 11.38 -5.78
N LYS A 76 -3.31 12.17 -5.78
CA LYS A 76 -3.34 13.50 -6.39
C LYS A 76 -2.37 14.47 -5.68
N GLY A 77 -2.31 14.44 -4.35
CA GLY A 77 -1.46 15.33 -3.55
C GLY A 77 0.05 15.12 -3.73
N VAL A 78 0.46 13.98 -4.28
CA VAL A 78 1.89 13.63 -4.46
C VAL A 78 2.32 13.48 -5.91
N ALA A 79 1.40 13.63 -6.86
CA ALA A 79 1.67 13.45 -8.29
C ALA A 79 2.80 14.37 -8.78
N ASP A 80 2.79 15.65 -8.38
CA ASP A 80 3.82 16.63 -8.76
C ASP A 80 5.21 16.34 -8.17
N LYS A 81 5.27 15.47 -7.14
CA LYS A 81 6.53 15.01 -6.52
C LYS A 81 7.11 13.78 -7.24
N GLY A 82 6.43 13.26 -8.27
CA GLY A 82 6.82 12.04 -8.97
C GLY A 82 6.69 10.77 -8.13
N ILE A 83 5.86 10.80 -7.08
CA ILE A 83 5.58 9.64 -6.21
C ILE A 83 4.29 8.99 -6.71
N SER A 84 4.24 7.65 -6.69
CA SER A 84 3.05 6.90 -7.05
C SER A 84 2.35 6.32 -5.82
N VAL A 85 1.03 6.25 -5.87
CA VAL A 85 0.21 5.64 -4.81
C VAL A 85 -0.65 4.55 -5.43
N ILE A 86 -0.64 3.38 -4.81
CA ILE A 86 -1.52 2.25 -5.12
C ILE A 86 -2.23 1.81 -3.86
N ASP A 87 -3.47 1.34 -3.99
CA ASP A 87 -4.17 0.64 -2.92
C ASP A 87 -4.06 -0.86 -3.17
N ALA A 88 -3.77 -1.62 -2.12
CA ALA A 88 -3.52 -3.05 -2.21
C ALA A 88 -4.10 -3.82 -1.00
N PRO A 89 -5.37 -3.63 -0.61
CA PRO A 89 -5.95 -4.33 0.55
C PRO A 89 -5.82 -5.86 0.43
N VAL A 90 -5.57 -6.51 1.57
CA VAL A 90 -5.26 -7.95 1.64
C VAL A 90 -6.32 -8.80 2.36
N ASN A 91 -6.75 -9.91 1.76
CA ASN A 91 -7.71 -10.88 2.34
C ASN A 91 -6.98 -12.17 2.76
N GLY A 92 -7.48 -12.85 3.81
CA GLY A 92 -6.98 -14.16 4.26
C GLY A 92 -6.67 -14.28 5.76
N GLY A 93 -6.58 -13.16 6.48
CA GLY A 93 -6.32 -13.14 7.92
C GLY A 93 -4.87 -13.54 8.29
N ALA A 94 -4.60 -13.64 9.60
CA ALA A 94 -3.24 -13.83 10.12
C ALA A 94 -2.60 -15.16 9.72
N GLN A 95 -3.42 -16.22 9.57
CA GLN A 95 -2.93 -17.53 9.15
C GLN A 95 -2.43 -17.49 7.70
N ALA A 96 -3.24 -16.96 6.78
CA ALA A 96 -2.84 -16.80 5.38
C ALA A 96 -1.61 -15.88 5.23
N ALA A 97 -1.46 -14.86 6.08
CA ALA A 97 -0.24 -14.04 6.10
C ALA A 97 1.01 -14.84 6.49
N SER A 98 0.88 -15.80 7.40
CA SER A 98 1.98 -16.67 7.83
C SER A 98 2.32 -17.71 6.76
N ASP A 99 1.32 -18.17 6.02
CA ASP A 99 1.45 -19.17 4.96
C ASP A 99 1.76 -18.55 3.59
N SER A 100 2.02 -17.23 3.52
CA SER A 100 2.18 -16.45 2.28
C SER A 100 1.05 -16.65 1.27
N ALA A 101 -0.17 -16.86 1.75
CA ALA A 101 -1.37 -17.19 0.99
C ALA A 101 -2.43 -16.06 1.04
N LEU A 102 -1.99 -14.80 1.22
CA LEU A 102 -2.90 -13.66 1.17
C LEU A 102 -3.38 -13.43 -0.27
N LEU A 103 -4.62 -12.97 -0.40
CA LEU A 103 -5.12 -12.35 -1.63
C LEU A 103 -4.85 -10.85 -1.57
N VAL A 104 -4.10 -10.31 -2.52
CA VAL A 104 -3.87 -8.87 -2.69
C VAL A 104 -4.72 -8.34 -3.84
N MET A 105 -5.60 -7.39 -3.54
CA MET A 105 -6.46 -6.72 -4.52
C MET A 105 -5.91 -5.32 -4.79
N VAL A 106 -5.36 -5.09 -5.98
CA VAL A 106 -4.57 -3.89 -6.26
C VAL A 106 -5.32 -2.92 -7.19
N GLY A 107 -5.41 -1.65 -6.80
CA GLY A 107 -5.77 -0.52 -7.65
C GLY A 107 -4.57 0.42 -7.86
N GLY A 108 -4.37 0.85 -9.09
CA GLY A 108 -3.23 1.71 -9.45
C GLY A 108 -2.85 1.63 -10.93
N ASP A 109 -1.86 2.42 -11.32
CA ASP A 109 -1.24 2.34 -12.65
C ASP A 109 -0.58 0.97 -12.85
N ALA A 110 -0.83 0.33 -14.00
CA ALA A 110 -0.33 -1.01 -14.32
C ALA A 110 1.20 -1.13 -14.18
N ASP A 111 1.94 -0.09 -14.57
CA ASP A 111 3.41 -0.10 -14.50
C ASP A 111 3.89 -0.03 -13.05
N VAL A 112 3.19 0.74 -12.21
CA VAL A 112 3.49 0.85 -10.78
C VAL A 112 3.14 -0.45 -10.06
N VAL A 113 2.01 -1.07 -10.41
CA VAL A 113 1.60 -2.38 -9.89
C VAL A 113 2.60 -3.47 -10.28
N ALA A 114 3.06 -3.48 -11.53
CA ALA A 114 4.09 -4.41 -12.00
C ALA A 114 5.41 -4.27 -11.21
N ARG A 115 5.79 -3.04 -10.86
CA ARG A 115 6.96 -2.78 -10.00
C ARG A 115 6.79 -3.26 -8.56
N ALA A 116 5.59 -3.14 -7.99
CA ALA A 116 5.31 -3.54 -6.61
C ALA A 116 5.08 -5.06 -6.45
N ARG A 117 4.65 -5.73 -7.53
CA ARG A 117 4.30 -7.16 -7.54
C ARG A 117 5.35 -8.10 -6.91
N PRO A 118 6.67 -7.99 -7.18
CA PRO A 118 7.65 -8.88 -6.57
C PRO A 118 7.70 -8.81 -5.03
N VAL A 119 7.29 -7.68 -4.43
CA VAL A 119 7.19 -7.54 -2.97
C VAL A 119 5.92 -8.22 -2.47
N PHE A 120 4.81 -8.06 -3.18
CA PHE A 120 3.54 -8.69 -2.83
C PHE A 120 3.64 -10.23 -2.85
N GLU A 121 4.35 -10.78 -3.84
CA GLU A 121 4.59 -12.24 -3.99
C GLU A 121 5.34 -12.87 -2.80
N THR A 122 5.92 -12.07 -1.89
CA THR A 122 6.57 -12.58 -0.67
C THR A 122 5.59 -13.03 0.41
N TYR A 123 4.36 -12.51 0.40
CA TYR A 123 3.33 -12.78 1.41
C TYR A 123 1.96 -13.12 0.81
N SER A 124 1.88 -13.26 -0.51
CA SER A 124 0.65 -13.59 -1.23
C SER A 124 0.90 -14.60 -2.34
N ASP A 125 -0.09 -15.47 -2.55
CA ASP A 125 -0.14 -16.42 -3.67
C ASP A 125 -1.15 -15.99 -4.74
N ALA A 126 -1.98 -14.98 -4.44
CA ALA A 126 -2.95 -14.40 -5.36
C ALA A 126 -2.88 -12.87 -5.37
N ILE A 127 -2.55 -12.28 -6.53
CA ILE A 127 -2.46 -10.82 -6.71
C ILE A 127 -3.26 -10.41 -7.95
N VAL A 128 -4.35 -9.66 -7.74
CA VAL A 128 -5.29 -9.25 -8.79
C VAL A 128 -5.24 -7.74 -8.98
N HIS A 129 -4.96 -7.27 -10.20
CA HIS A 129 -5.04 -5.84 -10.56
C HIS A 129 -6.43 -5.50 -11.08
N LEU A 130 -7.07 -4.51 -10.47
CA LEU A 130 -8.50 -4.22 -10.60
C LEU A 130 -8.80 -2.87 -11.28
N GLY A 131 -7.78 -2.20 -11.80
CA GLY A 131 -7.90 -0.91 -12.48
C GLY A 131 -7.23 0.22 -11.70
N PRO A 132 -7.74 1.46 -11.80
CA PRO A 132 -7.07 2.65 -11.25
C PRO A 132 -7.07 2.68 -9.71
N VAL A 133 -6.37 3.66 -9.15
CA VAL A 133 -6.30 3.85 -7.69
C VAL A 133 -7.71 4.01 -7.07
N GLY A 134 -7.93 3.30 -5.97
CA GLY A 134 -9.19 3.10 -5.28
C GLY A 134 -9.93 1.81 -5.67
N SER A 135 -9.62 1.18 -6.81
CA SER A 135 -10.32 -0.04 -7.25
C SER A 135 -10.14 -1.23 -6.32
N GLY A 136 -8.96 -1.38 -5.70
CA GLY A 136 -8.69 -2.42 -4.71
C GLY A 136 -9.55 -2.26 -3.47
N GLN A 137 -9.69 -1.03 -2.95
CA GLN A 137 -10.56 -0.72 -1.82
C GLN A 137 -12.04 -0.96 -2.14
N VAL A 138 -12.50 -0.64 -3.35
CA VAL A 138 -13.88 -0.94 -3.79
C VAL A 138 -14.14 -2.45 -3.78
N ALA A 139 -13.21 -3.24 -4.33
CA ALA A 139 -13.33 -4.69 -4.30
C ALA A 139 -13.28 -5.25 -2.87
N ARG A 140 -12.40 -4.71 -2.02
CA ARG A 140 -12.32 -5.09 -0.61
C ARG A 140 -13.63 -4.85 0.13
N ALA A 141 -14.23 -3.67 -0.03
CA ALA A 141 -15.51 -3.33 0.57
C ALA A 141 -16.63 -4.28 0.11
N SER A 142 -16.62 -4.66 -1.18
CA SER A 142 -17.59 -5.59 -1.76
C SER A 142 -17.39 -7.04 -1.30
N SER A 143 -16.15 -7.43 -0.98
CA SER A 143 -15.78 -8.80 -0.57
C SER A 143 -15.94 -9.08 0.93
N SER A 144 -16.03 -8.03 1.75
CA SER A 144 -16.12 -8.18 3.20
C SER A 144 -17.56 -8.54 3.58
N PRO A 145 -17.81 -9.58 4.41
CA PRO A 145 -19.16 -9.86 4.88
C PRO A 145 -19.69 -8.61 5.57
N ARG A 146 -20.91 -8.19 5.24
CA ARG A 146 -21.60 -7.09 5.93
C ARG A 146 -21.46 -7.35 7.43
N ARG A 147 -20.80 -6.46 8.16
CA ARG A 147 -20.85 -6.45 9.61
C ARG A 147 -22.31 -6.29 9.98
N THR A 148 -22.97 -7.37 10.37
CA THR A 148 -24.28 -7.29 11.02
C THR A 148 -24.06 -6.44 12.27
N PRO A 149 -24.81 -5.36 12.50
CA PRO A 149 -24.78 -4.67 13.79
C PRO A 149 -25.15 -5.71 14.85
N LEU A 150 -24.35 -5.79 15.92
CA LEU A 150 -24.74 -6.50 17.14
C LEU A 150 -25.89 -5.73 17.82
#